data_AF-A0AB36B0M0-F1
#
_entry.id   AF-A0AB36B0M0-F1
#
_cell.length_a   1.000
_cell.length_b   1.000
_cell.length_c   1.000
_cell.angle_alpha   90.00
_cell.angle_beta   90.00
_cell.angle_gamma   90.00
#
_symmetry.space_group_name_H-M   'P 1'
#
loop_
_entity.id
_entity.type
_entity.pdbx_description
1 polymer ?
#
loop_
_entity_poly.entity_id
_entity_poly.type
_entity_poly.pdbx_seq_one_letter_code
_entity_poly.pdbx_strand_id
1 'polypeptide(L)'
;MRVKSVKVKINREAMAQLNKAKERALELTAEAMLSDIKSRAVVPKDIGDLERSGFVDKGQISAKLVAAIIFDTPYARRLYYNLPFVDKNGKEHRPVTFQRTKNHDAQDHWMDYYLDGDGLQWVQETFAKFLKQESGGLIK
;
A
#
# COMPACT_ATOMS: atom_id res chain seq x y z
N MET A 1 -3.12 49.55 -13.45
CA MET A 1 -2.37 49.60 -12.16
C MET A 1 -1.46 48.39 -12.10
N ARG A 2 -0.12 48.55 -12.13
CA ARG A 2 0.85 47.43 -12.09
C ARG A 2 1.30 47.24 -10.63
N VAL A 3 1.03 46.08 -10.04
CA VAL A 3 1.51 45.75 -8.69
C VAL A 3 3.03 45.61 -8.75
N LYS A 4 3.75 46.53 -8.11
CA LYS A 4 5.21 46.49 -7.98
C LYS A 4 5.55 45.72 -6.70
N SER A 5 5.99 44.48 -6.87
CA SER A 5 6.58 43.56 -5.89
C SER A 5 5.71 43.19 -4.67
N VAL A 6 5.41 41.89 -4.54
CA VAL A 6 4.84 41.28 -3.34
C VAL A 6 5.98 40.68 -2.51
N LYS A 7 6.08 41.03 -1.22
CA LYS A 7 6.99 40.35 -0.27
C LYS A 7 6.29 39.14 0.33
N VAL A 8 6.78 37.94 0.04
CA VAL A 8 6.32 36.69 0.64
C VAL A 8 7.30 36.26 1.73
N LYS A 9 6.79 35.97 2.94
CA LYS A 9 7.58 35.41 4.04
C LYS A 9 7.16 33.95 4.29
N ILE A 10 8.06 33.01 3.99
CA ILE A 10 7.81 31.58 4.16
C ILE A 10 8.08 31.18 5.61
N ASN A 11 7.14 30.48 6.24
CA ASN A 11 7.36 29.83 7.54
C ASN A 11 8.14 28.52 7.32
N ARG A 12 9.47 28.58 7.48
CA ARG A 12 10.35 27.43 7.26
C ARG A 12 10.13 26.29 8.26
N GLU A 13 9.77 26.61 9.49
CA GLU A 13 9.50 25.63 10.55
C GLU A 13 8.24 24.83 10.23
N ALA A 14 7.15 25.51 9.87
CA ALA A 14 5.92 24.86 9.45
C ALA A 14 6.14 23.98 8.19
N MET A 15 6.95 24.45 7.23
CA MET A 15 7.29 23.65 6.05
C MET A 15 8.08 22.39 6.40
N ALA A 16 9.04 22.48 7.33
CA ALA A 16 9.81 21.32 7.78
C ALA A 16 8.93 20.31 8.52
N GLN A 17 7.99 20.80 9.33
CA GLN A 17 7.02 19.95 10.04
C GLN A 17 6.08 19.24 9.06
N LEU A 18 5.53 19.94 8.07
CA LEU A 18 4.68 19.33 7.04
C LEU A 18 5.44 18.28 6.20
N ASN A 19 6.73 18.50 5.91
CA ASN A 19 7.55 17.53 5.20
C ASN A 19 7.79 16.26 6.02
N LYS A 20 8.00 16.36 7.34
CA LYS A 20 8.09 15.18 8.21
C LYS A 20 6.74 14.49 8.35
N ALA A 21 5.66 15.27 8.48
CA ALA A 21 4.32 14.76 8.66
C ALA A 21 3.86 13.92 7.46
N LYS A 22 4.11 14.37 6.22
CA LYS A 22 3.74 13.59 5.02
C LYS A 22 4.51 12.28 4.90
N GLU A 23 5.79 12.26 5.27
CA GLU A 23 6.61 11.04 5.24
C GLU A 23 6.08 10.02 6.25
N ARG A 24 5.84 10.47 7.49
CA ARG A 24 5.30 9.63 8.55
C ARG A 24 3.87 9.15 8.25
N ALA A 25 3.04 10.03 7.69
CA ALA A 25 1.67 9.67 7.30
C ALA A 25 1.67 8.57 6.24
N LEU A 26 2.53 8.65 5.22
CA LEU A 26 2.64 7.62 4.19
C LEU A 26 3.09 6.27 4.79
N GLU A 27 4.06 6.29 5.70
CA GLU A 27 4.51 5.09 6.41
C GLU A 27 3.36 4.42 7.18
N LEU A 28 2.62 5.20 7.97
CA LEU A 28 1.49 4.70 8.76
C LEU A 28 0.35 4.18 7.88
N THR A 29 0.07 4.85 6.76
CA THR A 29 -0.93 4.39 5.78
C THR A 29 -0.53 3.04 5.20
N ALA A 30 0.71 2.86 4.79
CA ALA A 30 1.17 1.60 4.21
C ALA A 30 1.13 0.43 5.23
N GLU A 31 1.46 0.70 6.50
CA GLU A 31 1.32 -0.28 7.59
C GLU A 31 -0.15 -0.63 7.87
N ALA A 32 -1.02 0.37 7.86
CA ALA A 32 -2.46 0.16 8.01
C ALA A 32 -3.03 -0.68 6.87
N MET A 33 -2.64 -0.40 5.62
CA MET A 33 -2.99 -1.21 4.45
C MET A 33 -2.54 -2.66 4.62
N LEU A 34 -1.28 -2.90 5.01
CA LEU A 34 -0.78 -4.27 5.24
C LEU A 34 -1.55 -5.01 6.33
N SER A 35 -1.93 -4.31 7.42
CA SER A 35 -2.79 -4.87 8.45
C SER A 35 -4.19 -5.20 7.93
N ASP A 36 -4.77 -4.34 7.10
CA ASP A 36 -6.10 -4.54 6.53
C ASP A 36 -6.14 -5.71 5.53
N ILE A 37 -5.10 -5.87 4.71
CA ILE A 37 -4.93 -7.03 3.82
C ILE A 37 -4.98 -8.35 4.62
N LYS A 38 -4.31 -8.37 5.78
CA LYS A 38 -4.29 -9.54 6.67
C LYS A 38 -5.63 -9.75 7.38
N SER A 39 -6.27 -8.68 7.88
CA SER A 39 -7.55 -8.78 8.61
C SER A 39 -8.70 -9.23 7.71
N ARG A 40 -8.69 -8.78 6.44
CA ARG A 40 -9.64 -9.20 5.42
C ARG A 40 -9.48 -10.65 4.97
N ALA A 41 -8.40 -11.32 5.34
CA ALA A 41 -8.16 -12.71 5.01
C ALA A 41 -8.24 -13.00 3.48
N VAL A 42 -7.68 -12.09 2.67
CA VAL A 42 -7.69 -12.18 1.19
C VAL A 42 -6.44 -12.83 0.59
N VAL A 43 -5.34 -12.91 1.34
CA VAL A 43 -4.08 -13.50 0.86
C VAL A 43 -4.21 -15.03 0.83
N PRO A 44 -3.82 -15.72 -0.26
CA PRO A 44 -3.78 -17.18 -0.29
C PRO A 44 -2.96 -17.77 0.86
N LYS A 45 -3.57 -18.70 1.61
CA LYS A 45 -2.97 -19.20 2.85
C LYS A 45 -3.13 -20.70 2.99
N ASP A 46 -1.99 -21.39 2.98
CA ASP A 46 -1.87 -22.72 3.54
C ASP A 46 -1.09 -22.68 4.87
N ILE A 47 0.22 -22.91 4.87
CA ILE A 47 1.04 -22.84 6.09
C ILE A 47 1.37 -21.39 6.53
N GLY A 48 1.02 -20.41 5.70
CA GLY A 48 1.07 -18.98 6.00
C GLY A 48 2.34 -18.23 5.59
N ASP A 49 3.25 -18.87 4.85
CA ASP A 49 4.51 -18.22 4.42
C ASP A 49 4.27 -16.97 3.56
N LEU A 50 3.35 -17.06 2.60
CA LEU A 50 2.99 -15.89 1.77
C LEU A 50 2.54 -14.71 2.63
N GLU A 51 1.55 -14.88 3.49
CA GLU A 51 1.04 -13.78 4.32
C GLU A 51 2.08 -13.24 5.31
N ARG A 52 2.92 -14.11 5.89
CA ARG A 52 4.02 -13.71 6.78
C ARG A 52 5.13 -12.96 6.06
N SER A 53 5.35 -13.23 4.77
CA SER A 53 6.31 -12.48 3.94
C SER A 53 5.89 -11.04 3.65
N GLY A 54 4.64 -10.67 3.94
CA GLY A 54 4.13 -9.32 3.72
C GLY A 54 4.76 -8.29 4.65
N PHE A 55 5.51 -7.33 4.09
CA PHE A 55 6.08 -6.18 4.82
C PHE A 55 6.00 -4.86 4.02
N VAL A 56 6.17 -3.73 4.70
CA VAL A 56 6.25 -2.39 4.09
C VAL A 56 7.71 -2.00 3.85
N ASP A 57 8.09 -1.79 2.59
CA ASP A 57 9.33 -1.11 2.23
C ASP A 57 9.16 0.40 2.31
N LYS A 58 10.01 1.02 3.14
CA LYS A 58 10.02 2.44 3.47
C LYS A 58 11.21 3.17 2.85
N GLY A 59 12.09 2.46 2.14
CA GLY A 59 13.38 2.98 1.68
C GLY A 59 13.29 4.14 0.69
N GLN A 60 12.14 4.31 0.02
CA GLN A 60 11.92 5.39 -0.96
C GLN A 60 11.07 6.55 -0.41
N ILE A 61 10.63 6.51 0.86
CA ILE A 61 9.73 7.53 1.42
C ILE A 61 10.42 8.90 1.47
N SER A 62 11.61 9.00 2.06
CA SER A 62 12.33 10.27 2.18
C SER A 62 12.74 10.86 0.83
N ALA A 63 13.15 10.01 -0.12
CA ALA A 63 13.67 10.46 -1.41
C ALA A 63 12.57 10.78 -2.44
N LYS A 64 11.47 10.02 -2.44
CA LYS A 64 10.45 10.05 -3.51
C LYS A 64 9.02 10.08 -3.00
N LEU A 65 8.79 10.01 -1.69
CA LEU A 65 7.46 9.85 -1.08
C LEU A 65 6.74 8.60 -1.63
N VAL A 66 7.49 7.48 -1.71
CA VAL A 66 6.97 6.19 -2.15
C VAL A 66 7.18 5.16 -1.05
N ALA A 67 6.13 4.44 -0.70
CA ALA A 67 6.16 3.23 0.11
C ALA A 67 5.66 2.05 -0.75
N ALA A 68 6.14 0.85 -0.49
CA ALA A 68 5.69 -0.35 -1.19
C ALA A 68 5.31 -1.44 -0.18
N ILE A 69 4.24 -2.18 -0.47
CA ILE A 69 3.91 -3.40 0.27
C ILE A 69 4.42 -4.57 -0.55
N ILE A 70 5.30 -5.38 0.04
CA ILE A 70 6.02 -6.44 -0.63
C ILE A 70 5.64 -7.79 -0.02
N PHE A 71 5.38 -8.77 -0.88
CA PHE A 71 5.27 -10.19 -0.52
C PHE A 71 6.46 -10.91 -1.16
N ASP A 72 7.45 -11.33 -0.37
CA ASP A 72 8.78 -11.72 -0.86
C ASP A 72 8.96 -13.20 -1.25
N THR A 73 7.90 -14.01 -1.14
CA THR A 73 7.98 -15.41 -1.57
C THR A 73 8.16 -15.54 -3.09
N PRO A 74 8.94 -16.53 -3.57
CA PRO A 74 9.23 -16.69 -5.01
C PRO A 74 7.99 -16.94 -5.87
N TYR A 75 6.91 -17.42 -5.26
CA TYR A 75 5.65 -17.73 -5.92
C TYR A 75 4.58 -16.63 -5.76
N ALA A 76 4.84 -15.55 -5.01
CA ALA A 76 3.86 -14.48 -4.76
C ALA A 76 3.26 -13.94 -6.06
N ARG A 77 4.10 -13.61 -7.04
CA ARG A 77 3.66 -13.09 -8.34
C ARG A 77 2.79 -14.09 -9.11
N ARG A 78 3.13 -15.38 -9.09
CA ARG A 78 2.37 -16.42 -9.79
C ARG A 78 0.98 -16.60 -9.18
N LEU A 79 0.86 -16.49 -7.85
CA LEU A 79 -0.42 -16.56 -7.15
C LEU A 79 -1.20 -15.25 -7.29
N TYR A 80 -0.53 -14.10 -7.34
CA TYR A 80 -1.18 -12.80 -7.52
C TYR A 80 -1.94 -12.69 -8.83
N TYR A 81 -1.33 -13.11 -9.95
CA TYR A 81 -2.01 -13.03 -11.25
C TYR A 81 -2.87 -14.26 -11.55
N ASN A 82 -2.47 -15.42 -11.02
CA ASN A 82 -3.16 -16.70 -11.17
C ASN A 82 -3.58 -17.10 -12.60
N LEU A 83 -2.88 -16.62 -13.63
CA LEU A 83 -3.27 -16.85 -15.03
C LEU A 83 -2.98 -18.30 -15.50
N PRO A 84 -3.75 -18.81 -16.47
CA PRO A 84 -3.39 -20.03 -17.18
C PRO A 84 -2.09 -19.83 -17.97
N PHE A 85 -1.30 -20.89 -18.14
CA PHE A 85 -0.09 -20.84 -18.96
C PHE A 85 0.21 -22.20 -19.61
N VAL A 86 0.98 -22.19 -20.69
CA VAL A 86 1.47 -23.41 -21.37
C VAL A 86 2.95 -23.56 -21.06
N ASP A 87 3.36 -24.75 -20.60
CA ASP A 87 4.78 -25.00 -20.33
C ASP A 87 5.58 -25.33 -21.61
N LYS A 88 6.89 -25.45 -21.47
CA LYS A 88 7.81 -25.74 -22.58
C LYS A 88 7.52 -27.07 -23.32
N ASN A 89 6.74 -27.96 -22.73
CA ASN A 89 6.35 -29.24 -23.33
C ASN A 89 4.95 -29.17 -23.98
N GLY A 90 4.33 -27.98 -24.05
CA GLY A 90 3.00 -27.79 -24.60
C GLY A 90 1.86 -28.17 -23.64
N LYS A 91 2.13 -28.42 -22.35
CA LYS A 91 1.09 -28.75 -21.38
C LYS A 91 0.43 -27.47 -20.84
N GLU A 92 -0.89 -27.42 -20.91
CA GLU A 92 -1.70 -26.36 -20.30
C GLU A 92 -1.81 -26.53 -18.78
N HIS A 93 -1.56 -25.44 -18.06
CA HIS A 93 -1.75 -25.32 -16.62
C HIS A 93 -2.88 -24.32 -16.35
N ARG A 94 -3.89 -24.75 -15.60
CA ARG A 94 -5.03 -23.92 -15.21
C ARG A 94 -4.69 -23.03 -14.01
N PRO A 95 -5.48 -21.97 -13.74
CA PRO A 95 -5.42 -21.24 -12.49
C PRO A 95 -5.55 -22.17 -11.29
N VAL A 96 -4.85 -21.87 -10.20
CA VAL A 96 -5.00 -22.63 -8.95
C VAL A 96 -6.27 -22.23 -8.23
N THR A 97 -6.93 -23.19 -7.59
CA THR A 97 -8.03 -22.90 -6.65
C THR A 97 -7.45 -22.68 -5.27
N PHE A 98 -7.69 -21.51 -4.69
CA PHE A 98 -7.23 -21.21 -3.33
C PHE A 98 -8.08 -21.94 -2.29
N GLN A 99 -7.42 -22.56 -1.31
CA GLN A 99 -8.12 -23.03 -0.13
C GLN A 99 -8.66 -21.83 0.67
N ARG A 100 -9.80 -22.02 1.35
CA ARG A 100 -10.49 -20.95 2.08
C ARG A 100 -10.75 -21.28 3.55
N THR A 101 -10.09 -22.31 4.08
CA THR A 101 -10.29 -22.72 5.49
C THR A 101 -9.63 -21.76 6.48
N LYS A 102 -8.46 -21.22 6.12
CA LYS A 102 -7.68 -20.30 6.97
C LYS A 102 -7.97 -18.83 6.63
N ASN A 103 -8.03 -18.53 5.34
CA ASN A 103 -8.36 -17.22 4.81
C ASN A 103 -9.59 -17.36 3.92
N HIS A 104 -10.77 -16.99 4.47
CA HIS A 104 -12.07 -17.27 3.85
C HIS A 104 -12.27 -16.54 2.52
N ASP A 105 -11.68 -15.36 2.38
CA ASP A 105 -11.75 -14.53 1.18
C ASP A 105 -10.49 -14.66 0.32
N ALA A 106 -9.73 -15.75 0.46
CA ALA A 106 -8.53 -15.98 -0.33
C ALA A 106 -8.82 -15.86 -1.84
N GLN A 107 -8.05 -14.97 -2.48
CA GLN A 107 -8.21 -14.59 -3.87
C GLN A 107 -6.85 -14.25 -4.50
N ASP A 108 -6.83 -14.22 -5.83
CA ASP A 108 -5.74 -13.57 -6.57
C ASP A 108 -5.95 -12.04 -6.51
N HIS A 109 -4.99 -11.27 -7.00
CA HIS A 109 -5.10 -9.80 -7.02
C HIS A 109 -5.49 -9.17 -5.68
N TRP A 110 -5.00 -9.73 -4.56
CA TRP A 110 -5.41 -9.32 -3.21
C TRP A 110 -5.05 -7.87 -2.83
N MET A 111 -4.39 -7.13 -3.72
CA MET A 111 -4.07 -5.70 -3.55
C MET A 111 -4.94 -4.77 -4.42
N ASP A 112 -5.66 -5.30 -5.42
CA ASP A 112 -6.45 -4.49 -6.37
C ASP A 112 -7.56 -3.70 -5.67
N TYR A 113 -8.06 -4.22 -4.54
CA TYR A 113 -9.00 -3.51 -3.66
C TYR A 113 -8.55 -2.09 -3.30
N TYR A 114 -7.24 -1.85 -3.17
CA TYR A 114 -6.68 -0.54 -2.81
C TYR A 114 -6.22 0.29 -4.02
N LEU A 115 -6.19 -0.30 -5.22
CA LEU A 115 -5.73 0.37 -6.44
C LEU A 115 -6.87 1.12 -7.13
N ASP A 116 -7.93 0.40 -7.49
CA ASP A 116 -9.11 0.92 -8.18
C ASP A 116 -10.43 0.35 -7.63
N GLY A 117 -10.37 -0.51 -6.61
CA GLY A 117 -11.54 -0.99 -5.87
C GLY A 117 -12.03 -0.05 -4.75
N ASP A 118 -13.00 -0.53 -3.98
CA ASP A 118 -13.67 0.25 -2.92
C ASP A 118 -12.72 0.72 -1.79
N GLY A 119 -11.54 0.11 -1.68
CA GLY A 119 -10.51 0.47 -0.70
C GLY A 119 -9.73 1.72 -1.05
N LEU A 120 -9.77 2.19 -2.30
CA LEU A 120 -9.02 3.35 -2.75
C LEU A 120 -9.35 4.60 -1.90
N GLN A 121 -10.65 4.85 -1.69
CA GLN A 121 -11.11 5.98 -0.88
C GLN A 121 -10.61 5.86 0.57
N TRP A 122 -10.65 4.66 1.15
CA TRP A 122 -10.15 4.40 2.49
C TRP A 122 -8.65 4.68 2.64
N VAL A 123 -7.83 4.35 1.62
CA VAL A 123 -6.39 4.67 1.63
C VAL A 123 -6.16 6.18 1.68
N GLN A 124 -6.89 6.93 0.86
CA GLN A 124 -6.79 8.39 0.80
C GLN A 124 -7.21 9.04 2.12
N GLU A 125 -8.33 8.59 2.70
CA GLU A 125 -8.82 9.06 4.00
C GLU A 125 -7.87 8.70 5.14
N THR A 126 -7.30 7.49 5.11
CA THR A 126 -6.31 7.04 6.09
C THR A 126 -5.05 7.91 6.04
N PHE A 127 -4.55 8.21 4.84
CA PHE A 127 -3.44 9.15 4.66
C PHE A 127 -3.78 10.55 5.15
N ALA A 128 -4.95 11.09 4.79
CA ALA A 128 -5.37 12.42 5.23
C ALA A 128 -5.49 12.50 6.77
N LYS A 129 -6.03 11.45 7.39
CA LYS A 129 -6.11 11.32 8.85
C LYS A 129 -4.73 11.34 9.50
N PHE A 130 -3.80 10.50 9.05
CA PHE A 130 -2.44 10.47 9.61
C PHE A 130 -1.70 11.78 9.33
N LEU A 131 -1.83 12.35 8.14
CA LEU A 131 -1.22 13.64 7.81
C LEU A 131 -1.71 14.74 8.75
N LYS A 132 -3.02 14.80 9.04
CA LYS A 132 -3.57 15.74 10.01
C LYS A 132 -2.99 15.52 11.42
N GLN A 133 -2.93 14.27 11.89
CA GLN A 133 -2.36 13.92 13.19
C GLN A 133 -0.88 14.33 13.30
N GLU A 134 -0.07 13.97 12.30
CA GLU A 134 1.38 14.22 12.29
C GLU A 134 1.72 15.69 12.00
N SER A 135 0.80 16.46 11.41
CA SER A 135 0.99 17.89 11.14
C SER A 135 0.98 18.78 12.39
N GLY A 136 0.66 18.23 13.57
CA GLY A 136 0.65 18.97 14.84
C GLY A 136 -0.25 20.21 14.83
N GLY A 137 -1.40 20.12 14.14
CA GLY A 137 -2.38 21.21 14.06
C GLY A 137 -2.15 22.23 12.94
N LEU A 138 -1.12 22.04 12.11
CA LEU A 138 -0.92 22.86 10.91
C LEU A 138 -2.00 22.60 9.85
N ILE A 139 -2.53 21.37 9.80
CA ILE A 139 -3.69 21.00 8.99
C ILE A 139 -4.90 20.88 9.93
N LYS A 140 -5.96 21.65 9.63
CA LYS A 140 -7.18 21.72 10.45
C LYS A 140 -8.21 20.67 10.07
#